data_AF-A0A8T4X8X2-F1
#
_entry.id   AF-A0A8T4X8X2-F1
#
_cell.length_a   1.000
_cell.length_b   1.000
_cell.length_c   1.000
_cell.angle_alpha   90.00
_cell.angle_beta   90.00
_cell.angle_gamma   90.00
#
_symmetry.space_group_name_H-M   'P 1'
#
loop_
_entity.id
_entity.type
_entity.pdbx_description
1 polymer ?
#
loop_
_entity_poly.entity_id
_entity_poly.type
_entity_poly.pdbx_seq_one_letter_code
_entity_poly.pdbx_strand_id
1 'polypeptide(L)'
;MIIVEEIKKENLRTGYTTGTSATAAAKAGLISIINQSKIESVDVKLPKGSFIKIQINQCQFDKNKSTCSVIKDGGDDPDVTHGAEIIVDLSLTEKFNDIDIDGGEGVGIVTKPGLGLELNKAAINPVPKKMIKENLKEILDKHNLKTGVKVIISVPKGRELGPKTDNPRIG
;
A
#
# COMPACT_ATOMS: atom_id res chain seq x y z
N MET A 1 -54.30 0.36 7.32
CA MET A 1 -53.25 -0.66 7.19
C MET A 1 -52.18 -0.06 6.30
N ILE A 2 -51.12 0.52 6.88
CA ILE A 2 -49.98 1.05 6.12
C ILE A 2 -48.85 0.06 6.39
N ILE A 3 -48.50 -0.72 5.36
CA ILE A 3 -47.33 -1.57 5.36
C ILE A 3 -46.16 -0.64 5.03
N VAL A 4 -45.32 -0.37 6.03
CA VAL A 4 -44.02 0.25 5.80
C VAL A 4 -43.10 -0.86 5.33
N GLU A 5 -42.76 -0.88 4.05
CA GLU A 5 -41.74 -1.78 3.52
C GLU A 5 -40.38 -1.36 4.13
N GLU A 6 -39.79 -2.27 4.91
CA GLU A 6 -38.41 -2.15 5.36
C GLU A 6 -37.50 -2.17 4.12
N ILE A 7 -36.90 -1.02 3.81
CA ILE A 7 -35.85 -0.92 2.80
C ILE A 7 -34.68 -1.81 3.27
N LYS A 8 -34.51 -2.94 2.60
CA LYS A 8 -33.34 -3.82 2.77
C LYS A 8 -32.09 -2.99 2.53
N LYS A 9 -31.30 -2.76 3.58
CA LYS A 9 -30.00 -2.09 3.48
C LYS A 9 -29.09 -2.99 2.67
N GLU A 10 -28.88 -2.68 1.39
CA GLU A 10 -27.90 -3.37 0.57
C GLU A 10 -26.53 -3.26 1.25
N ASN A 11 -25.88 -4.40 1.48
CA ASN A 11 -24.54 -4.41 2.04
C ASN A 11 -23.57 -3.87 1.00
N LEU A 12 -23.19 -2.60 1.15
CA LEU A 12 -22.16 -1.96 0.34
C LEU A 12 -20.85 -2.75 0.42
N ARG A 13 -20.21 -2.95 -0.73
CA ARG A 13 -18.95 -3.67 -0.84
C ARG A 13 -17.82 -2.81 -0.30
N THR A 14 -17.07 -3.34 0.65
CA THR A 14 -15.86 -2.68 1.17
C THR A 14 -14.67 -2.95 0.26
N GLY A 15 -13.96 -1.90 -0.16
CA GLY A 15 -12.66 -2.01 -0.81
C GLY A 15 -11.50 -1.98 0.18
N TYR A 16 -10.33 -1.58 -0.33
CA TYR A 16 -9.10 -1.44 0.44
C TYR A 16 -8.37 -0.14 0.12
N THR A 17 -7.64 0.35 1.12
CA THR A 17 -6.96 1.65 1.05
C THR A 17 -5.73 1.61 0.13
N THR A 18 -5.22 2.80 -0.21
CA THR A 18 -3.94 2.98 -0.91
C THR A 18 -2.78 2.34 -0.14
N GLY A 19 -2.78 2.48 1.20
CA GLY A 19 -1.79 1.85 2.07
C GLY A 19 -1.86 0.32 2.07
N THR A 20 -3.06 -0.24 2.02
CA THR A 20 -3.27 -1.69 1.89
C THR A 20 -2.77 -2.20 0.54
N SER A 21 -3.04 -1.47 -0.54
CA SER A 21 -2.55 -1.77 -1.89
C SER A 21 -1.02 -1.77 -1.94
N ALA A 22 -0.38 -0.74 -1.38
CA ALA A 22 1.08 -0.66 -1.28
C ALA A 22 1.66 -1.80 -0.43
N THR A 23 0.99 -2.20 0.65
CA THR A 23 1.41 -3.33 1.48
C THR A 23 1.35 -4.64 0.69
N ALA A 24 0.29 -4.89 -0.07
CA ALA A 24 0.19 -6.06 -0.94
C ALA A 24 1.32 -6.10 -1.97
N ALA A 25 1.55 -5.00 -2.69
CA ALA A 25 2.63 -4.90 -3.67
C ALA A 25 4.02 -5.15 -3.05
N ALA A 26 4.30 -4.55 -1.89
CA ALA A 26 5.55 -4.76 -1.16
C ALA A 26 5.74 -6.23 -0.73
N LYS A 27 4.69 -6.87 -0.18
CA LYS A 27 4.75 -8.30 0.18
C LYS A 27 5.01 -9.17 -1.03
N ALA A 28 4.30 -8.93 -2.12
CA ALA A 28 4.47 -9.70 -3.35
C ALA A 28 5.89 -9.57 -3.89
N GLY A 29 6.46 -8.36 -3.90
CA GLY A 29 7.84 -8.13 -4.29
C GLY A 29 8.85 -8.88 -3.45
N LEU A 30 8.76 -8.76 -2.11
CA LEU A 30 9.67 -9.46 -1.20
C LEU A 30 9.56 -10.99 -1.34
N ILE A 31 8.34 -11.53 -1.38
CA ILE A 31 8.13 -12.99 -1.54
C ILE A 31 8.66 -13.45 -2.90
N SER A 32 8.46 -12.67 -3.96
CA SER A 32 8.95 -13.01 -5.30
C SER A 32 10.48 -13.05 -5.35
N ILE A 33 11.16 -12.10 -4.70
CA ILE A 33 12.62 -12.12 -4.53
C ILE A 33 13.06 -13.37 -3.74
N ILE A 34 12.40 -13.71 -2.65
CA ILE A 34 12.81 -14.85 -1.82
C ILE A 34 12.65 -16.19 -2.55
N ASN A 35 11.49 -16.38 -3.19
CA ASN A 35 11.13 -17.63 -3.83
C ASN A 35 11.64 -17.73 -5.28
N GLN A 36 12.14 -16.62 -5.83
CA GLN A 36 12.48 -16.46 -7.24
C GLN A 36 11.32 -16.88 -8.16
N SER A 37 10.09 -16.52 -7.79
CA SER A 37 8.87 -16.88 -8.51
C SER A 37 7.83 -15.76 -8.50
N LYS A 38 6.97 -15.71 -9.52
CA LYS A 38 5.89 -14.72 -9.60
C LYS A 38 4.79 -15.04 -8.58
N ILE A 39 4.27 -14.00 -7.95
CA ILE A 39 3.14 -14.08 -7.01
C ILE A 39 1.93 -13.35 -7.59
N GLU A 40 0.82 -14.07 -7.73
CA GLU A 40 -0.43 -13.55 -8.29
C GLU A 40 -1.33 -12.88 -7.25
N SER A 41 -1.25 -13.32 -5.98
CA SER A 41 -2.00 -12.73 -4.88
C SER A 41 -1.30 -12.91 -3.55
N VAL A 42 -1.61 -12.04 -2.59
CA VAL A 42 -1.07 -12.09 -1.23
C VAL A 42 -2.16 -11.83 -0.19
N ASP A 43 -2.02 -12.46 0.97
CA ASP A 43 -2.79 -12.11 2.15
C ASP A 43 -2.12 -10.96 2.91
N VAL A 44 -2.80 -9.82 3.00
CA VAL A 44 -2.33 -8.66 3.75
C VAL A 44 -2.94 -8.67 5.14
N LYS A 45 -2.10 -8.60 6.16
CA LYS A 45 -2.52 -8.38 7.54
C LYS A 45 -2.86 -6.90 7.73
N LEU A 46 -4.10 -6.61 8.09
CA LEU A 46 -4.60 -5.26 8.36
C LEU A 46 -4.26 -4.82 9.79
N PRO A 47 -4.33 -3.52 10.12
CA PRO A 47 -3.91 -3.01 11.44
C PRO A 47 -4.69 -3.60 12.62
N LYS A 48 -5.91 -4.10 12.38
CA LYS A 48 -6.76 -4.76 13.39
C LYS A 48 -6.54 -6.28 13.46
N GLY A 49 -5.55 -6.83 12.75
CA GLY A 49 -5.18 -8.24 12.76
C GLY A 49 -5.97 -9.15 11.82
N SER A 50 -7.03 -8.65 11.17
CA SER A 50 -7.72 -9.37 10.09
C SER A 50 -6.86 -9.44 8.82
N PHE A 51 -7.22 -10.34 7.92
CA PHE A 51 -6.53 -10.52 6.64
C PHE A 51 -7.45 -10.21 5.46
N ILE A 52 -6.86 -9.69 4.39
CA ILE A 52 -7.51 -9.53 3.10
C ILE A 52 -6.61 -10.08 2.00
N LYS A 53 -7.18 -10.89 1.10
CA LYS A 53 -6.48 -11.40 -0.07
C LYS A 53 -6.56 -10.37 -1.20
N ILE A 54 -5.40 -9.97 -1.73
CA ILE A 54 -5.29 -8.94 -2.78
C ILE A 54 -4.59 -9.51 -3.99
N GLN A 55 -5.15 -9.26 -5.17
CA GLN A 55 -4.58 -9.62 -6.46
C GLN A 55 -3.45 -8.65 -6.84
N ILE A 56 -2.37 -9.19 -7.37
CA ILE A 56 -1.22 -8.44 -7.85
C ILE A 56 -1.42 -8.18 -9.35
N ASN A 57 -1.36 -6.91 -9.73
CA ASN A 57 -1.56 -6.48 -11.11
C ASN A 57 -0.37 -6.86 -11.98
N GLN A 58 0.83 -6.46 -11.57
CA GLN A 58 2.09 -6.84 -12.20
C GLN A 58 3.15 -7.04 -11.13
N CYS A 59 4.13 -7.89 -11.42
CA CYS A 59 5.28 -8.08 -10.56
C CYS A 59 6.47 -8.56 -11.38
N GLN A 60 7.50 -7.73 -11.45
CA GLN A 60 8.80 -8.04 -12.04
C GLN A 60 9.82 -8.09 -10.92
N PHE A 61 10.77 -9.01 -10.98
CA PHE A 61 11.78 -9.16 -9.93
C PHE A 61 13.07 -9.77 -10.47
N ASP A 62 14.15 -9.53 -9.73
CA ASP A 62 15.43 -10.21 -9.86
C ASP A 62 15.85 -10.80 -8.49
N LYS A 63 17.15 -11.03 -8.29
CA LYS A 63 17.69 -11.59 -7.04
C LYS A 63 17.57 -10.66 -5.84
N ASN A 64 17.51 -9.34 -6.05
CA ASN A 64 17.64 -8.33 -5.00
C ASN A 64 16.60 -7.21 -5.10
N LYS A 65 15.86 -7.11 -6.20
CA LYS A 65 14.90 -6.04 -6.47
C LYS A 65 13.61 -6.57 -7.07
N SER A 66 12.54 -5.81 -6.86
CA SER A 66 11.24 -6.08 -7.49
C SER A 66 10.46 -4.79 -7.69
N THR A 67 9.65 -4.76 -8.75
CA THR A 67 8.64 -3.74 -9.00
C THR A 67 7.31 -4.44 -9.15
N CYS A 68 6.40 -4.22 -8.19
CA CYS A 68 5.09 -4.87 -8.19
C CYS A 68 3.99 -3.83 -7.99
N SER A 69 2.81 -4.10 -8.53
CA SER A 69 1.70 -3.16 -8.51
C SER A 69 0.37 -3.81 -8.15
N VAL A 70 -0.54 -2.98 -7.63
CA VAL A 70 -1.92 -3.34 -7.32
C VAL A 70 -2.83 -2.25 -7.89
N ILE A 71 -3.90 -2.64 -8.57
CA ILE A 71 -5.00 -1.73 -8.90
C ILE A 71 -5.86 -1.59 -7.65
N LYS A 72 -5.98 -0.36 -7.14
CA LYS A 72 -6.75 -0.09 -5.92
C LYS A 72 -8.23 -0.34 -6.16
N ASP A 73 -8.81 -1.23 -5.38
CA ASP A 73 -10.24 -1.45 -5.34
C ASP A 73 -10.84 -0.67 -4.17
N GLY A 74 -11.72 0.28 -4.47
CA GLY A 74 -12.34 1.17 -3.47
C GLY A 74 -13.63 0.59 -2.89
N GLY A 75 -14.15 -0.51 -3.45
CA GLY A 75 -15.50 -0.93 -3.11
C GLY A 75 -16.52 0.02 -3.72
N ASP A 76 -17.59 0.26 -2.97
CA ASP A 76 -18.64 1.23 -3.31
C ASP A 76 -18.40 2.62 -2.67
N ASP A 77 -17.25 2.80 -2.01
CA ASP A 77 -16.81 4.10 -1.48
C ASP A 77 -16.46 5.03 -2.65
N PRO A 78 -17.03 6.25 -2.74
CA PRO A 78 -16.71 7.23 -3.79
C PRO A 78 -15.33 7.87 -3.59
N ASP A 79 -14.30 7.04 -3.50
CA ASP A 79 -12.90 7.40 -3.35
C ASP A 79 -12.30 7.69 -4.73
N VAL A 80 -11.84 8.93 -4.94
CA VAL A 80 -11.21 9.38 -6.20
C VAL A 80 -9.96 8.59 -6.59
N THR A 81 -9.38 7.83 -5.67
CA THR A 81 -8.22 6.96 -5.91
C THR A 81 -8.61 5.53 -6.28
N HIS A 82 -9.91 5.21 -6.41
CA HIS A 82 -10.35 3.94 -6.96
C HIS A 82 -9.80 3.72 -8.38
N GLY A 83 -9.36 2.51 -8.69
CA GLY A 83 -8.75 2.16 -9.97
C GLY A 83 -7.35 2.74 -10.18
N ALA A 84 -6.80 3.49 -9.23
CA ALA A 84 -5.42 3.95 -9.30
C ALA A 84 -4.46 2.77 -9.16
N GLU A 85 -3.45 2.72 -10.02
CA GLU A 85 -2.36 1.78 -9.88
C GLU A 85 -1.40 2.27 -8.80
N ILE A 86 -1.15 1.41 -7.81
CA ILE A 86 -0.20 1.63 -6.73
C ILE A 86 1.01 0.74 -7.02
N ILE A 87 2.14 1.36 -7.31
CA ILE A 87 3.40 0.69 -7.66
C ILE A 87 4.34 0.74 -6.47
N VAL A 88 5.04 -0.37 -6.22
CA VAL A 88 6.08 -0.46 -5.22
C VAL A 88 7.35 -0.99 -5.85
N ASP A 89 8.40 -0.18 -5.81
CA ASP A 89 9.77 -0.62 -6.02
C ASP A 89 10.36 -1.03 -4.67
N LEU A 90 10.83 -2.27 -4.59
CA LEU A 90 11.45 -2.85 -3.40
C LEU A 90 12.86 -3.30 -3.74
N SER A 91 13.81 -2.99 -2.87
CA SER A 91 15.18 -3.49 -2.96
C SER A 91 15.69 -3.96 -1.60
N LEU A 92 16.40 -5.10 -1.60
CA LEU A 92 17.15 -5.55 -0.43
C LEU A 92 18.32 -4.59 -0.16
N THR A 93 18.66 -4.40 1.12
CA THR A 93 19.76 -3.54 1.56
C THR A 93 20.61 -4.25 2.62
N GLU A 94 21.85 -3.78 2.82
CA GLU A 94 22.76 -4.38 3.80
C GLU A 94 22.43 -4.00 5.26
N LYS A 95 21.51 -3.04 5.48
CA LYS A 95 21.13 -2.56 6.80
C LYS A 95 20.17 -3.52 7.48
N PHE A 96 20.71 -4.51 8.17
CA PHE A 96 19.91 -5.54 8.85
C PHE A 96 18.79 -4.93 9.73
N ASN A 97 17.57 -5.45 9.58
CA ASN A 97 16.37 -5.02 10.29
C ASN A 97 15.91 -3.57 10.03
N ASP A 98 16.48 -2.90 9.03
CA ASP A 98 16.03 -1.57 8.60
C ASP A 98 15.00 -1.71 7.47
N ILE A 99 13.82 -1.15 7.65
CA ILE A 99 12.79 -1.04 6.61
C ILE A 99 12.53 0.44 6.37
N ASP A 100 13.10 0.94 5.29
CA ASP A 100 12.98 2.31 4.82
C ASP A 100 11.82 2.44 3.83
N ILE A 101 10.99 3.46 3.99
CA ILE A 101 9.79 3.67 3.18
C ILE A 101 9.72 5.14 2.76
N ASP A 102 9.72 5.36 1.46
CA ASP A 102 9.65 6.69 0.86
C ASP A 102 8.66 6.73 -0.33
N GLY A 103 8.41 7.93 -0.84
CA GLY A 103 7.54 8.20 -1.98
C GLY A 103 8.30 8.42 -3.27
N GLY A 104 7.78 7.90 -4.37
CA GLY A 104 8.21 8.14 -5.74
C GLY A 104 7.20 9.00 -6.49
N GLU A 105 6.96 8.67 -7.75
CA GLU A 105 6.08 9.43 -8.63
C GLU A 105 4.66 9.55 -8.06
N GLY A 106 4.10 10.77 -8.09
CA GLY A 106 2.71 11.05 -7.74
C GLY A 106 2.34 10.88 -6.25
N VAL A 107 3.29 10.51 -5.39
CA VAL A 107 3.15 10.66 -3.94
C VAL A 107 3.42 12.12 -3.58
N GLY A 108 2.50 12.73 -2.83
CA GLY A 108 2.64 14.12 -2.39
C GLY A 108 3.83 14.32 -1.46
N ILE A 109 4.29 15.56 -1.34
CA ILE A 109 5.29 15.99 -0.36
C ILE A 109 4.58 16.85 0.68
N VAL A 110 4.90 16.63 1.94
CA VAL A 110 4.34 17.41 3.06
C VAL A 110 4.93 18.82 3.02
N THR A 111 4.06 19.81 2.87
CA THR A 111 4.38 21.24 2.75
C THR A 111 3.97 22.06 3.96
N LYS A 112 3.03 21.57 4.79
CA LYS A 112 2.56 22.26 6.00
C LYS A 112 2.77 21.44 7.28
N PRO A 113 3.07 22.09 8.41
CA PRO A 113 3.09 21.43 9.71
C PRO A 113 1.67 21.03 10.16
N GLY A 114 1.57 20.07 11.07
CA GLY A 114 0.30 19.71 11.73
C GLY A 114 -0.33 18.39 11.28
N LEU A 115 0.19 17.74 10.24
CA LEU A 115 -0.30 16.43 9.75
C LEU A 115 0.27 15.23 10.52
N GLY A 116 1.10 15.46 11.54
CA GLY A 116 1.87 14.40 12.19
C GLY A 116 2.89 13.74 11.25
N LEU A 117 3.21 14.41 10.14
CA LEU A 117 4.20 14.01 9.15
C LEU A 117 5.36 15.00 9.12
N GLU A 118 6.52 14.51 8.74
CA GLU A 118 7.74 15.32 8.64
C GLU A 118 7.66 16.24 7.41
N LEU A 119 7.99 17.52 7.60
CA LEU A 119 8.06 18.50 6.52
C LEU A 119 9.07 18.09 5.45
N ASN A 120 8.76 18.36 4.19
CA ASN A 120 9.59 18.05 3.02
C ASN A 120 9.85 16.56 2.80
N LYS A 121 9.01 15.68 3.36
CA LYS A 121 9.04 14.22 3.13
C LYS A 121 7.79 13.75 2.39
N ALA A 122 7.84 12.52 1.87
CA ALA A 122 6.69 11.87 1.26
C ALA A 122 5.50 11.80 2.22
N ALA A 123 4.32 12.18 1.71
CA ALA A 123 3.04 12.21 2.40
C ALA A 123 2.46 10.78 2.55
N ILE A 124 3.16 9.96 3.33
CA ILE A 124 2.77 8.59 3.64
C ILE A 124 2.46 8.50 5.14
N ASN A 125 1.20 8.25 5.46
CA ASN A 125 0.70 8.23 6.83
C ASN A 125 1.39 7.17 7.72
N PRO A 126 1.52 7.40 9.05
CA PRO A 126 2.19 6.47 9.96
C PRO A 126 1.56 5.07 10.00
N VAL A 127 0.22 4.98 9.89
CA VAL A 127 -0.50 3.70 9.91
C VAL A 127 -0.15 2.83 8.68
N PRO A 128 -0.23 3.31 7.43
CA PRO A 128 0.31 2.61 6.28
C PRO A 128 1.79 2.23 6.40
N LYS A 129 2.67 3.14 6.87
CA LYS A 129 4.10 2.82 7.08
C LYS A 129 4.26 1.65 8.03
N LYS A 130 3.57 1.69 9.18
CA LYS A 130 3.60 0.61 10.18
C LYS A 130 3.11 -0.71 9.58
N MET A 131 1.99 -0.69 8.85
CA MET A 131 1.41 -1.87 8.22
C MET A 131 2.36 -2.53 7.21
N ILE A 132 3.04 -1.74 6.37
CA ILE A 132 4.08 -2.24 5.46
C ILE A 132 5.22 -2.88 6.26
N LYS A 133 5.77 -2.17 7.26
CA LYS A 133 6.87 -2.66 8.07
C LYS A 133 6.54 -3.99 8.77
N GLU A 134 5.37 -4.09 9.38
CA GLU A 134 4.95 -5.30 10.09
C GLU A 134 4.79 -6.49 9.13
N ASN A 135 4.13 -6.30 7.99
CA ASN A 135 3.93 -7.36 7.01
C ASN A 135 5.24 -7.84 6.35
N LEU A 136 6.18 -6.93 6.08
CA LEU A 136 7.49 -7.29 5.54
C LEU A 136 8.36 -7.96 6.59
N LYS A 137 8.35 -7.45 7.83
CA LYS A 137 9.09 -8.03 8.95
C LYS A 137 8.67 -9.47 9.23
N GLU A 138 7.37 -9.78 9.23
CA GLU A 138 6.89 -11.15 9.40
C GLU A 138 7.49 -12.11 8.34
N ILE A 139 7.66 -11.65 7.09
CA ILE A 139 8.29 -12.44 6.03
C ILE A 139 9.80 -12.60 6.28
N LEU A 140 10.49 -11.51 6.58
CA LEU A 140 11.94 -11.54 6.86
C LEU A 140 12.27 -12.47 8.03
N ASP A 141 11.50 -12.37 9.12
CA ASP A 141 11.66 -13.20 10.31
C ASP A 141 11.37 -14.67 10.00
N LYS A 142 10.27 -14.98 9.28
CA LYS A 142 9.92 -16.35 8.87
C LYS A 142 11.01 -17.03 8.04
N HIS A 143 11.72 -16.27 7.22
CA HIS A 143 12.79 -16.77 6.35
C HIS A 143 14.20 -16.58 6.95
N ASN A 144 14.32 -16.09 8.19
CA ASN A 144 15.60 -15.80 8.86
C ASN A 144 16.56 -14.92 8.03
N LEU A 145 16.02 -13.98 7.24
CA LEU A 145 16.82 -13.16 6.32
C LEU A 145 17.54 -12.04 7.06
N LYS A 146 18.86 -11.98 6.91
CA LYS A 146 19.73 -10.94 7.48
C LYS A 146 19.94 -9.79 6.50
N THR A 147 18.86 -9.08 6.20
CA THR A 147 18.84 -7.95 5.25
C THR A 147 18.01 -6.80 5.78
N GLY A 148 18.18 -5.61 5.21
CA GLY A 148 17.20 -4.54 5.23
C GLY A 148 16.38 -4.51 3.95
N VAL A 149 15.40 -3.60 3.91
CA VAL A 149 14.53 -3.40 2.76
C VAL A 149 14.29 -1.91 2.57
N LYS A 150 14.40 -1.45 1.32
CA LYS A 150 13.93 -0.12 0.91
C LYS A 150 12.69 -0.26 0.04
N VAL A 151 11.67 0.54 0.33
CA VAL A 151 10.38 0.56 -0.35
C VAL A 151 10.13 1.97 -0.89
N ILE A 152 9.94 2.10 -2.20
CA ILE A 152 9.48 3.34 -2.85
C ILE A 152 8.06 3.11 -3.36
N ILE A 153 7.12 3.91 -2.87
CA ILE A 153 5.71 3.83 -3.28
C ILE A 153 5.46 4.90 -4.34
N SER A 154 4.90 4.53 -5.48
CA SER A 154 4.52 5.44 -6.55
C SER A 154 3.04 5.28 -6.92
N VAL A 155 2.41 6.38 -7.32
CA VAL A 155 1.04 6.44 -7.83
C VAL A 155 1.10 7.25 -9.12
N PRO A 156 1.25 6.65 -10.32
CA PRO A 156 1.48 7.41 -11.56
C PRO A 156 0.43 8.50 -11.83
N LYS A 157 -0.85 8.21 -11.53
CA LYS A 157 -1.96 9.19 -11.63
C LYS A 157 -2.05 10.15 -10.44
N GLY A 158 -1.18 10.04 -9.44
CA GLY A 158 -1.26 10.77 -8.18
C GLY A 158 -1.18 12.29 -8.35
N ARG A 159 -0.46 12.79 -9.37
CA ARG A 159 -0.45 14.22 -9.70
C ARG A 159 -1.81 14.75 -10.19
N GLU A 160 -2.58 13.92 -10.88
CA GLU A 160 -3.92 14.25 -11.37
C GLU A 160 -4.99 14.07 -10.27
N LEU A 161 -4.83 13.04 -9.44
CA LEU A 161 -5.79 12.66 -8.40
C LEU A 161 -5.62 13.48 -7.12
N GLY A 162 -4.39 13.81 -6.73
CA GLY A 162 -4.08 14.54 -5.50
C GLY A 162 -4.82 15.87 -5.33
N PRO A 163 -4.95 16.71 -6.38
CA PRO A 163 -5.75 17.93 -6.31
C PRO A 163 -7.25 17.72 -6.05
N LYS A 164 -7.76 16.50 -6.27
CA LYS A 164 -9.17 16.13 -6.07
C LYS A 164 -9.43 15.53 -4.68
N THR A 165 -8.40 15.43 -3.83
CA THR A 165 -8.52 15.00 -2.43
C THR A 165 -8.47 16.20 -1.48
N ASP A 166 -8.47 15.96 -0.17
CA ASP A 166 -8.26 17.01 0.83
C ASP A 166 -6.80 17.52 0.89
N ASN A 167 -5.86 16.86 0.20
CA ASN A 167 -4.43 17.14 0.27
C ASN A 167 -4.06 18.62 0.01
N PRO A 168 -4.59 19.31 -1.03
CA PRO A 168 -4.23 20.71 -1.30
C PRO A 168 -4.57 21.65 -0.15
N ARG A 169 -5.62 21.33 0.63
CA ARG A 169 -6.05 22.14 1.77
C ARG A 169 -5.11 21.95 2.94
N ILE A 170 -4.79 20.69 3.25
CA ILE A 170 -4.06 20.30 4.45
C ILE A 170 -2.53 20.42 4.30
N GLY A 171 -2.04 20.57 3.07
CA GLY A 171 -0.62 20.79 2.75
C GLY A 171 0.20 19.52 2.80
#